data_AF-A0A956M1R5-F1
#
_entry.id   AF-A0A956M1R5-F1
#
_cell.length_a   1.000
_cell.length_b   1.000
_cell.length_c   1.000
_cell.angle_alpha   90.00
_cell.angle_beta   90.00
_cell.angle_gamma   90.00
#
_symmetry.space_group_name_H-M   'P 1'
#
loop_
_entity.id
_entity.type
_entity.pdbx_description
1 polymer ?
#
loop_
_entity_poly.entity_id
_entity_poly.type
_entity_poly.pdbx_seq_one_letter_code
_entity_poly.pdbx_strand_id
1 'polypeptide(L)'
;MVRRILTLVGLLCLSGPTFAATVNTFVDTPLPEFVKNPGGRLHARCWVDRGATTPDFLRVKVTNPNGVVVYQRDLPGAVEYNLYWTVPSGSPDGIYHYEASYYSVENGLEDDGIDGFLVAGSTRGICAFKFIDLNGNGTRDPGEPLASGWEICFHYPDGSVRCETTGEDGAACIFFLPSGNYTVCETMQDGYINTLPICSDVVVTTSIASVLFGNRAYVPGACCLPGGACEELERADCDAANGDYQGDHTTCAETQCVRPGACCLPGGACEELLQTECETAGGAYQGDGTLCADAQCPRPGACCLPDGSCNVVSATACERLGGIYHGDGTNCEEVDCNPVPTIESTWGRLKSRYR
;
A
#
# COMPACT_ATOMS: atom_id res chain seq x y z
N MET A 1 24.26 -19.07 -10.38
CA MET A 1 25.54 -18.55 -9.87
C MET A 1 26.08 -17.54 -10.90
N VAL A 2 25.65 -16.27 -10.78
CA VAL A 2 26.34 -14.99 -11.10
C VAL A 2 26.98 -14.71 -12.49
N ARG A 3 26.58 -13.54 -13.08
CA ARG A 3 27.27 -12.57 -14.01
C ARG A 3 27.17 -12.80 -15.54
N ARG A 4 27.09 -11.79 -16.43
CA ARG A 4 27.25 -10.31 -16.36
C ARG A 4 26.76 -9.60 -17.66
N ILE A 5 26.30 -8.36 -17.51
CA ILE A 5 26.23 -7.30 -18.54
C ILE A 5 27.65 -6.71 -18.73
N LEU A 6 28.13 -6.43 -19.96
CA LEU A 6 28.84 -5.18 -20.38
C LEU A 6 29.42 -5.20 -21.83
N THR A 7 29.00 -4.19 -22.59
CA THR A 7 29.73 -3.21 -23.44
C THR A 7 30.93 -3.57 -24.35
N LEU A 8 30.78 -3.07 -25.59
CA LEU A 8 31.71 -2.87 -26.72
C LEU A 8 33.07 -2.22 -26.36
N VAL A 9 34.21 -2.85 -26.74
CA VAL A 9 35.50 -2.21 -27.11
C VAL A 9 36.27 -3.15 -28.07
N GLY A 10 36.87 -2.60 -29.12
CA GLY A 10 37.55 -3.35 -30.19
C GLY A 10 39.06 -3.61 -30.03
N LEU A 11 39.55 -4.44 -30.98
CA LEU A 11 40.91 -4.66 -31.47
C LEU A 11 41.90 -5.49 -30.61
N LEU A 12 42.19 -6.73 -31.06
CA LEU A 12 43.50 -7.18 -31.59
C LEU A 12 43.51 -8.72 -31.77
N CYS A 13 43.95 -9.20 -32.95
CA CYS A 13 44.20 -10.61 -33.23
C CYS A 13 45.38 -11.15 -32.41
N LEU A 14 45.10 -12.02 -31.45
CA LEU A 14 45.99 -13.04 -30.91
C LEU A 14 45.19 -14.35 -30.87
N SER A 15 45.79 -15.46 -31.29
CA SER A 15 45.20 -16.80 -31.28
C SER A 15 44.64 -17.15 -29.89
N GLY A 16 43.32 -17.00 -29.72
CA GLY A 16 42.57 -17.29 -28.50
C GLY A 16 41.90 -18.66 -28.56
N PRO A 17 41.49 -19.20 -27.40
CA PRO A 17 40.98 -20.57 -27.28
C PRO A 17 39.71 -20.71 -28.13
N THR A 18 39.54 -21.88 -28.76
CA THR A 18 38.25 -22.33 -29.26
C THR A 18 37.20 -22.09 -28.18
N PHE A 19 36.32 -21.10 -28.38
CA PHE A 19 35.20 -20.88 -27.48
C PHE A 19 34.33 -22.14 -27.55
N ALA A 20 34.00 -22.71 -26.39
CA ALA A 20 33.02 -23.79 -26.32
C ALA A 20 31.74 -23.32 -27.03
N ALA A 21 31.19 -24.13 -27.93
CA ALA A 21 29.98 -23.77 -28.62
C ALA A 21 28.82 -23.66 -27.63
N THR A 22 28.05 -22.58 -27.69
CA THR A 22 26.79 -22.46 -26.95
C THR A 22 25.62 -22.72 -27.88
N VAL A 23 24.69 -23.58 -27.45
CA VAL A 23 23.46 -23.94 -28.14
C VAL A 23 22.34 -23.07 -27.60
N ASN A 24 21.68 -22.35 -28.51
CA ASN A 24 20.50 -21.57 -28.20
C ASN A 24 19.27 -22.21 -28.84
N THR A 25 18.18 -22.23 -28.09
CA THR A 25 16.87 -22.70 -28.54
C THR A 25 15.85 -21.58 -28.46
N PHE A 26 15.02 -21.46 -29.49
CA PHE A 26 13.90 -20.55 -29.55
C PHE A 26 12.73 -21.26 -30.20
N VAL A 27 11.62 -21.40 -29.49
CA VAL A 27 10.37 -21.76 -30.16
C VAL A 27 9.79 -20.49 -30.80
N ASP A 28 9.38 -20.56 -32.08
CA ASP A 28 8.89 -19.39 -32.85
C ASP A 28 7.67 -18.72 -32.19
N THR A 29 7.03 -19.42 -31.25
CA THR A 29 6.06 -18.88 -30.31
C THR A 29 6.75 -18.49 -29.01
N PRO A 30 6.97 -17.20 -28.69
CA PRO A 30 7.35 -16.83 -27.34
C PRO A 30 6.30 -17.40 -26.38
N LEU A 31 6.76 -17.92 -25.23
CA LEU A 31 5.83 -18.22 -24.15
C LEU A 31 4.99 -16.97 -23.92
N PRO A 32 3.66 -17.06 -24.07
CA PRO A 32 2.85 -18.26 -23.85
C PRO A 32 1.91 -18.53 -25.04
N GLU A 33 2.40 -19.12 -26.13
CA GLU A 33 1.51 -19.65 -27.18
C GLU A 33 1.50 -21.18 -27.28
N PHE A 34 0.42 -21.64 -27.92
CA PHE A 34 -0.20 -22.95 -27.76
C PHE A 34 -0.14 -23.75 -29.06
N VAL A 35 0.10 -25.05 -28.93
CA VAL A 35 0.00 -26.01 -30.03
C VAL A 35 -1.22 -26.91 -29.83
N LYS A 36 -2.17 -26.84 -30.77
CA LYS A 36 -3.43 -27.60 -30.70
C LYS A 36 -3.21 -29.12 -30.64
N ASN A 37 -3.92 -29.79 -29.75
CA ASN A 37 -4.06 -31.24 -29.74
C ASN A 37 -5.44 -31.66 -30.29
N PRO A 38 -5.53 -32.64 -31.20
CA PRO A 38 -4.44 -33.17 -32.02
C PRO A 38 -4.11 -32.27 -33.22
N GLY A 39 -2.92 -32.47 -33.79
CA GLY A 39 -2.60 -31.98 -35.14
C GLY A 39 -2.06 -30.56 -35.25
N GLY A 40 -1.97 -29.80 -34.15
CA GLY A 40 -1.22 -28.56 -34.10
C GLY A 40 0.26 -28.79 -34.38
N ARG A 41 0.91 -27.81 -35.00
CA ARG A 41 2.31 -27.91 -35.43
C ARG A 41 3.17 -26.94 -34.63
N LEU A 42 4.10 -27.49 -33.85
CA LEU A 42 5.23 -26.78 -33.26
C LEU A 42 6.21 -26.40 -34.38
N HIS A 43 6.72 -25.17 -34.33
CA HIS A 43 7.91 -24.75 -35.06
C HIS A 43 8.94 -24.25 -34.05
N ALA A 44 10.05 -24.97 -33.93
CA ALA A 44 11.17 -24.60 -33.09
C ALA A 44 12.39 -24.32 -33.95
N ARG A 45 13.17 -23.31 -33.57
CA ARG A 45 14.45 -22.96 -34.16
C ARG A 45 15.54 -23.17 -33.14
N CYS A 46 16.63 -23.80 -33.55
CA CYS A 46 17.83 -23.91 -32.74
C CYS A 46 19.03 -23.48 -33.57
N TRP A 47 19.98 -22.79 -32.93
CA TRP A 47 21.20 -22.33 -33.58
C TRP A 47 22.38 -22.37 -32.62
N VAL A 48 23.56 -22.37 -33.21
CA VAL A 48 24.85 -22.27 -32.53
C VAL A 48 25.43 -20.88 -32.77
N ASP A 49 26.06 -20.29 -31.76
CA ASP A 49 26.61 -18.93 -31.86
C ASP A 49 27.70 -18.79 -32.95
N ARG A 50 27.78 -17.60 -33.57
CA ARG A 50 28.80 -17.30 -34.59
C ARG A 50 30.21 -17.42 -34.02
N GLY A 51 31.03 -18.26 -34.64
CA GLY A 51 32.43 -18.47 -34.25
C GLY A 51 32.68 -19.70 -33.39
N ALA A 52 31.62 -20.42 -33.03
CA ALA A 52 31.70 -21.74 -32.41
C ALA A 52 32.02 -22.85 -33.42
N THR A 53 32.49 -24.00 -32.92
CA THR A 53 32.65 -25.21 -33.73
C THR A 53 31.29 -25.71 -34.22
N THR A 54 31.25 -26.20 -35.46
CA THR A 54 30.02 -26.83 -35.97
C THR A 54 29.83 -28.16 -35.25
N PRO A 55 28.61 -28.47 -34.79
CA PRO A 55 28.36 -29.72 -34.10
C PRO A 55 28.62 -30.92 -35.00
N ASP A 56 28.98 -32.09 -34.45
CA ASP A 56 29.01 -33.32 -35.26
C ASP A 56 27.58 -33.82 -35.50
N PHE A 57 26.75 -33.77 -34.46
CA PHE A 57 25.31 -33.93 -34.58
C PHE A 57 24.56 -33.15 -33.50
N LEU A 58 23.31 -32.81 -33.80
CA LEU A 58 22.37 -32.23 -32.84
C LEU A 58 21.30 -33.27 -32.51
N ARG A 59 21.10 -33.57 -31.24
CA ARG A 59 19.96 -34.37 -30.79
C ARG A 59 18.85 -33.44 -30.36
N VAL A 60 17.67 -33.65 -30.92
CA VAL A 60 16.49 -32.88 -30.57
C VAL A 60 15.45 -33.80 -29.96
N LYS A 61 14.88 -33.41 -28.82
CA LYS A 61 13.83 -34.15 -28.12
C LYS A 61 12.63 -33.28 -27.84
N VAL A 62 11.47 -33.91 -27.83
CA VAL A 62 10.26 -33.36 -27.21
C VAL A 62 9.81 -34.32 -26.12
N THR A 63 9.71 -33.81 -24.90
CA THR A 63 9.28 -34.56 -23.71
C THR A 63 7.90 -34.06 -23.29
N ASN A 64 6.97 -34.98 -23.06
CA ASN A 64 5.62 -34.65 -22.64
C ASN A 64 5.56 -34.31 -21.13
N PRO A 65 4.41 -33.85 -20.62
CA PRO A 65 4.23 -33.46 -19.22
C PRO A 65 4.48 -34.58 -18.21
N ASN A 66 4.38 -35.84 -18.65
CA ASN A 66 4.62 -37.02 -17.81
C ASN A 66 6.11 -37.44 -17.83
N GLY A 67 6.99 -36.67 -18.45
CA GLY A 67 8.41 -36.98 -18.57
C GLY A 67 8.77 -37.99 -19.67
N VAL A 68 7.84 -38.33 -20.57
CA VAL A 68 8.06 -39.29 -21.65
C VAL A 68 8.54 -38.58 -22.92
N VAL A 69 9.66 -39.03 -23.50
CA VAL A 69 10.14 -38.54 -24.80
C VAL A 69 9.20 -39.03 -25.90
N VAL A 70 8.46 -38.10 -26.51
CA VAL A 70 7.46 -38.35 -27.56
C VAL A 70 7.99 -38.08 -28.97
N TYR A 71 9.11 -37.37 -29.07
CA TYR A 71 9.84 -37.16 -30.30
C TYR A 71 11.33 -37.13 -29.99
N GLN A 72 12.12 -37.82 -30.80
CA GLN A 72 13.57 -37.68 -30.77
C GLN A 72 14.12 -37.84 -32.19
N ARG A 73 15.08 -36.99 -32.54
CA ARG A 73 15.80 -37.10 -33.80
C ARG A 73 17.22 -36.60 -33.66
N ASP A 74 18.15 -37.35 -34.24
CA ASP A 74 19.53 -36.90 -34.44
C ASP A 74 19.61 -36.25 -35.83
N LEU A 75 20.05 -35.00 -35.85
CA LEU A 75 20.26 -34.18 -37.04
C LEU A 75 21.76 -34.06 -37.31
N PRO A 76 22.16 -33.93 -38.58
CA PRO A 76 23.55 -33.65 -38.91
C PRO A 76 24.08 -32.40 -38.19
N GLY A 77 25.40 -32.25 -38.18
CA GLY A 77 26.04 -31.03 -37.76
C GLY A 77 25.67 -29.82 -38.62
N ALA A 78 24.98 -28.83 -38.06
CA ALA A 78 24.85 -27.50 -38.66
C ALA A 78 24.70 -26.42 -37.59
N VAL A 79 24.92 -25.18 -38.02
CA VAL A 79 24.84 -23.99 -37.16
C VAL A 79 23.41 -23.50 -36.92
N GLU A 80 22.43 -23.98 -37.68
CA GLU A 80 21.02 -23.60 -37.53
C GLU A 80 20.08 -24.69 -38.06
N TYR A 81 18.99 -24.95 -37.33
CA TYR A 81 17.92 -25.87 -37.73
C TYR A 81 16.54 -25.32 -37.41
N ASN A 82 15.59 -25.65 -38.30
CA ASN A 82 14.16 -25.47 -38.08
C ASN A 82 13.50 -26.84 -37.90
N LEU A 83 12.96 -27.10 -36.71
CA LEU A 83 12.18 -28.28 -36.41
C LEU A 83 10.69 -27.98 -36.57
N TYR A 84 10.00 -28.92 -37.22
CA TYR A 84 8.55 -28.99 -37.19
C TYR A 84 8.09 -30.29 -36.54
N TRP A 85 7.24 -30.20 -35.52
CA TRP A 85 6.65 -31.35 -34.86
C TRP A 85 5.13 -31.19 -34.79
N THR A 86 4.40 -32.23 -35.18
CA THR A 86 2.93 -32.23 -35.13
C THR A 86 2.49 -33.03 -33.92
N VAL A 87 1.62 -32.45 -33.09
CA VAL A 87 1.10 -33.10 -31.87
C VAL A 87 0.32 -34.37 -32.25
N PRO A 88 0.78 -35.56 -31.83
CA PRO A 88 0.08 -36.81 -32.08
C PRO A 88 -1.30 -36.84 -31.42
N SER A 89 -2.24 -37.59 -32.01
CA SER A 89 -3.55 -37.79 -31.39
C SER A 89 -3.46 -38.55 -30.07
N GLY A 90 -4.22 -38.11 -29.07
CA GLY A 90 -4.21 -38.70 -27.72
C GLY A 90 -3.02 -38.27 -26.86
N SER A 91 -2.22 -37.31 -27.31
CA SER A 91 -1.18 -36.70 -26.50
C SER A 91 -1.80 -36.08 -25.23
N PRO A 92 -1.18 -36.19 -24.04
CA PRO A 92 -1.70 -35.52 -22.85
C PRO A 92 -1.62 -34.00 -23.01
N ASP A 93 -2.61 -33.30 -22.48
CA ASP A 93 -2.56 -31.83 -22.36
C ASP A 93 -1.54 -31.45 -21.27
N GLY A 94 -0.79 -30.38 -21.48
CA GLY A 94 0.23 -29.91 -20.55
C GLY A 94 1.40 -29.23 -21.23
N ILE A 95 2.45 -28.96 -20.45
CA ILE A 95 3.68 -28.35 -20.94
C ILE A 95 4.61 -29.45 -21.45
N TYR A 96 5.03 -29.25 -22.70
CA TYR A 96 6.03 -30.08 -23.35
C TYR A 96 7.35 -29.33 -23.33
N HIS A 97 8.43 -30.08 -23.16
CA HIS A 97 9.79 -29.53 -23.17
C HIS A 97 10.45 -29.90 -24.49
N TYR A 98 10.93 -28.89 -25.20
CA TYR A 98 11.80 -29.01 -26.35
C TYR A 98 13.25 -28.89 -25.87
N GLU A 99 14.06 -29.91 -26.14
CA GLU A 99 15.49 -29.93 -25.80
C GLU A 99 16.29 -30.08 -27.10
N ALA A 100 17.28 -29.22 -27.31
CA ALA A 100 18.29 -29.39 -28.34
C ALA A 100 19.66 -29.52 -27.69
N SER A 101 20.33 -30.64 -27.94
CA SER A 101 21.62 -30.98 -27.34
C SER A 101 22.69 -31.13 -28.42
N TYR A 102 23.80 -30.42 -28.28
CA TYR A 102 24.97 -30.52 -29.16
C TYR A 102 25.90 -31.63 -28.71
N TYR A 103 26.23 -32.54 -29.64
CA TYR A 103 27.28 -33.52 -29.46
C TYR A 103 28.45 -33.35 -30.42
N SER A 104 29.66 -33.53 -29.91
CA SER A 104 30.87 -33.80 -30.70
C SER A 104 31.29 -35.26 -30.58
N VAL A 105 31.99 -35.76 -31.60
CA VAL A 105 32.55 -37.12 -31.64
C VAL A 105 33.68 -37.27 -30.62
N GLU A 106 34.41 -36.18 -30.35
CA GLU A 106 35.56 -36.19 -29.44
C GLU A 106 35.14 -36.12 -27.97
N ASN A 107 34.15 -35.28 -27.63
CA ASN A 107 33.82 -34.97 -26.23
C ASN A 107 32.42 -35.42 -25.81
N GLY A 108 31.58 -35.92 -26.72
CA GLY A 108 30.20 -36.27 -26.42
C GLY A 108 29.31 -35.03 -26.29
N LEU A 109 28.42 -34.99 -25.29
CA LEU A 109 27.54 -33.84 -25.05
C LEU A 109 28.37 -32.62 -24.65
N GLU A 110 28.30 -31.56 -25.44
CA GLU A 110 29.05 -30.33 -25.17
C GLU A 110 28.17 -29.21 -24.60
N ASP A 111 26.92 -29.09 -25.05
CA ASP A 111 25.96 -28.10 -24.54
C ASP A 111 24.50 -28.49 -24.86
N ASP A 112 23.55 -27.90 -24.15
CA ASP A 112 22.11 -28.08 -24.39
C ASP A 112 21.28 -26.82 -24.13
N GLY A 113 20.22 -26.66 -24.92
CA GLY A 113 19.20 -25.64 -24.73
C GLY A 113 17.83 -26.29 -24.56
N ILE A 114 17.06 -25.80 -23.60
CA ILE A 114 15.71 -26.29 -23.28
C ILE A 114 14.74 -25.12 -23.35
N ASP A 115 13.60 -25.36 -24.00
CA ASP A 115 12.48 -24.43 -24.06
C ASP A 115 11.15 -25.17 -23.81
N GLY A 116 10.12 -24.44 -23.38
CA GLY A 116 8.81 -24.98 -23.04
C GLY A 116 7.72 -24.51 -23.99
N PHE A 117 6.74 -25.35 -24.28
CA PHE A 117 5.55 -24.96 -25.02
C PHE A 117 4.31 -25.71 -24.55
N LEU A 118 3.15 -25.12 -24.78
CA LEU A 118 1.89 -25.62 -24.24
C LEU A 118 1.13 -26.44 -25.30
N VAL A 119 0.62 -27.61 -24.91
CA VAL A 119 -0.27 -28.45 -25.73
C VAL A 119 -1.59 -28.66 -24.99
N ALA A 120 -2.74 -28.46 -25.66
CA ALA A 120 -4.06 -28.74 -25.10
C ALA A 120 -5.11 -29.14 -26.16
N GLY A 121 -6.05 -30.00 -25.77
CA GLY A 121 -7.05 -30.61 -26.66
C GLY A 121 -8.44 -29.97 -26.63
N SER A 122 -8.66 -29.02 -25.72
CA SER A 122 -9.94 -28.33 -25.53
C SER A 122 -9.71 -26.84 -25.21
N THR A 123 -10.71 -25.98 -25.48
CA THR A 123 -10.73 -24.57 -25.07
C THR A 123 -10.99 -24.43 -23.57
N ARG A 124 -10.08 -24.96 -22.76
CA ARG A 124 -10.00 -24.64 -21.32
C ARG A 124 -9.44 -23.23 -21.17
N GLY A 125 -9.69 -22.58 -20.05
CA GLY A 125 -9.15 -21.24 -19.84
C GLY A 125 -9.53 -20.66 -18.51
N ILE A 126 -9.02 -19.48 -18.26
CA ILE A 126 -9.43 -18.64 -17.14
C ILE A 126 -9.74 -17.27 -17.72
N CYS A 127 -10.90 -16.72 -17.37
CA CYS A 127 -11.22 -15.33 -17.58
C CYS A 127 -11.34 -14.62 -16.22
N ALA A 128 -10.44 -13.68 -15.98
CA ALA A 128 -10.52 -12.77 -14.85
C ALA A 128 -11.33 -11.53 -15.26
N PHE A 129 -12.33 -11.17 -14.47
CA PHE A 129 -13.17 -10.01 -14.71
C PHE A 129 -12.93 -8.98 -13.61
N LYS A 130 -12.54 -7.79 -14.03
CA LYS A 130 -12.33 -6.65 -13.15
C LYS A 130 -13.54 -5.73 -13.19
N PHE A 131 -14.00 -5.29 -12.02
CA PHE A 131 -15.03 -4.27 -11.89
C PHE A 131 -14.64 -3.20 -10.86
N ILE A 132 -15.29 -2.04 -10.97
CA ILE A 132 -15.26 -0.99 -9.95
C ILE A 132 -16.44 -1.21 -9.01
N ASP A 133 -16.14 -1.58 -7.78
CA ASP A 133 -17.09 -1.74 -6.69
C ASP A 133 -17.43 -0.35 -6.14
N LEU A 134 -18.59 0.18 -6.51
CA LEU A 134 -18.95 1.58 -6.22
C LEU A 134 -19.40 1.77 -4.77
N ASN A 135 -19.90 0.71 -4.13
CA ASN A 135 -20.40 0.77 -2.76
C ASN A 135 -19.47 0.11 -1.74
N GLY A 136 -18.40 -0.55 -2.21
CA GLY A 136 -17.38 -1.19 -1.39
C GLY A 136 -17.82 -2.49 -0.72
N ASN A 137 -18.88 -3.15 -1.19
CA ASN A 137 -19.46 -4.31 -0.52
C ASN A 137 -18.82 -5.67 -0.91
N GLY A 138 -17.83 -5.67 -1.82
CA GLY A 138 -17.14 -6.86 -2.27
C GLY A 138 -17.96 -7.74 -3.22
N THR A 139 -19.07 -7.25 -3.77
CA THR A 139 -19.95 -7.96 -4.70
C THR A 139 -20.19 -7.12 -5.93
N ARG A 140 -20.22 -7.75 -7.12
CA ARG A 140 -20.55 -7.04 -8.36
C ARG A 140 -22.06 -6.82 -8.47
N ASP A 141 -22.50 -5.60 -8.24
CA ASP A 141 -23.91 -5.19 -8.28
C ASP A 141 -24.36 -4.65 -9.65
N PRO A 142 -25.69 -4.63 -9.94
CA PRO A 142 -26.20 -3.97 -11.14
C PRO A 142 -25.83 -2.49 -11.20
N GLY A 143 -25.20 -2.07 -12.30
CA GLY A 143 -24.76 -0.70 -12.50
C GLY A 143 -23.27 -0.47 -12.22
N GLU A 144 -22.57 -1.44 -11.64
CA GLU A 144 -21.14 -1.36 -11.44
C GLU A 144 -20.36 -1.63 -12.74
N PRO A 145 -19.48 -0.71 -13.14
CA PRO A 145 -18.79 -0.81 -14.41
C PRO A 145 -17.67 -1.85 -14.35
N LEU A 146 -17.45 -2.50 -15.49
CA LEU A 146 -16.25 -3.29 -15.73
C LEU A 146 -15.05 -2.35 -15.93
N ALA A 147 -13.85 -2.78 -15.53
CA ALA A 147 -12.67 -1.94 -15.53
C ALA A 147 -11.59 -2.46 -16.47
N SER A 148 -11.22 -1.64 -17.45
CA SER A 148 -10.14 -1.89 -18.40
C SER A 148 -8.79 -1.37 -17.88
N GLY A 149 -7.69 -1.86 -18.45
CA GLY A 149 -6.35 -1.37 -18.12
C GLY A 149 -5.74 -1.94 -16.84
N TRP A 150 -6.35 -2.97 -16.23
CA TRP A 150 -5.83 -3.61 -15.02
C TRP A 150 -4.95 -4.81 -15.38
N GLU A 151 -3.75 -4.88 -14.80
CA GLU A 151 -2.85 -6.01 -14.99
C GLU A 151 -3.29 -7.19 -14.10
N ILE A 152 -3.46 -8.35 -14.73
CA ILE A 152 -3.84 -9.61 -14.12
C ILE A 152 -2.76 -10.63 -14.44
N CYS A 153 -2.11 -11.18 -13.41
CA CYS A 153 -1.09 -12.19 -13.52
C CYS A 153 -1.65 -13.58 -13.20
N PHE A 154 -1.43 -14.51 -14.12
CA PHE A 154 -1.81 -15.91 -14.04
C PHE A 154 -0.57 -16.74 -13.72
N HIS A 155 -0.55 -17.29 -12.52
CA HIS A 155 0.49 -18.20 -12.05
C HIS A 155 0.11 -19.64 -12.40
N TYR A 156 0.95 -20.29 -13.20
CA TYR A 156 0.76 -21.64 -13.68
C TYR A 156 1.21 -22.68 -12.63
N PRO A 157 0.71 -23.92 -12.69
CA PRO A 157 1.12 -25.00 -11.79
C PRO A 157 2.62 -25.31 -11.79
N ASP A 158 3.33 -24.98 -12.87
CA ASP A 158 4.78 -25.20 -13.03
C ASP A 158 5.64 -24.05 -12.47
N GLY A 159 5.00 -23.01 -11.94
CA GLY A 159 5.65 -21.80 -11.40
C GLY A 159 5.89 -20.69 -12.43
N SER A 160 5.57 -20.91 -13.70
CA SER A 160 5.63 -19.84 -14.71
C SER A 160 4.49 -18.82 -14.49
N VAL A 161 4.68 -17.60 -14.99
CA VAL A 161 3.73 -16.49 -14.83
C VAL A 161 3.49 -15.82 -16.17
N ARG A 162 2.23 -15.55 -16.49
CA ARG A 162 1.79 -14.73 -17.62
C ARG A 162 0.92 -13.61 -17.09
N CYS A 163 1.20 -12.37 -17.47
CA CYS A 163 0.32 -11.25 -17.13
C CYS A 163 -0.38 -10.73 -18.38
N GLU A 164 -1.64 -10.36 -18.23
CA GLU A 164 -2.49 -9.75 -19.27
C GLU A 164 -3.14 -8.49 -18.71
N THR A 165 -3.53 -7.57 -19.58
CA THR A 165 -4.27 -6.38 -19.19
C THR A 165 -5.74 -6.53 -19.53
N THR A 166 -6.65 -6.14 -18.64
CA THR A 166 -8.08 -6.21 -18.90
C THR A 166 -8.48 -5.32 -20.07
N GLY A 167 -9.31 -5.86 -20.98
CA GLY A 167 -9.88 -5.13 -22.11
C GLY A 167 -11.00 -4.18 -21.73
N GLU A 168 -11.64 -3.53 -22.72
CA GLU A 168 -12.81 -2.65 -22.52
C GLU A 168 -14.01 -3.37 -21.88
N ASP A 169 -14.08 -4.69 -22.05
CA ASP A 169 -15.03 -5.58 -21.40
C ASP A 169 -14.62 -5.95 -19.96
N GLY A 170 -13.55 -5.34 -19.43
CA GLY A 170 -12.96 -5.62 -18.13
C GLY A 170 -12.45 -7.04 -17.97
N ALA A 171 -12.25 -7.78 -19.05
CA ALA A 171 -11.79 -9.15 -19.01
C ALA A 171 -10.31 -9.27 -19.38
N ALA A 172 -9.58 -10.09 -18.64
CA ALA A 172 -8.30 -10.64 -19.04
C ALA A 172 -8.47 -12.15 -19.12
N CYS A 173 -8.33 -12.72 -20.31
CA CYS A 173 -8.57 -14.14 -20.53
C CYS A 173 -7.33 -14.84 -21.08
N ILE A 174 -7.02 -15.99 -20.51
CA ILE A 174 -6.02 -16.91 -21.03
C ILE A 174 -6.69 -18.25 -21.37
N PHE A 175 -6.42 -18.74 -22.57
CA PHE A 175 -7.08 -19.92 -23.10
C PHE A 175 -6.09 -21.05 -23.35
N PHE A 176 -6.65 -22.21 -23.66
CA PHE A 176 -5.96 -23.44 -23.95
C PHE A 176 -5.09 -23.96 -22.82
N LEU A 177 -5.53 -23.77 -21.58
CA LEU A 177 -4.71 -24.11 -20.41
C LEU A 177 -4.73 -25.61 -20.07
N PRO A 178 -3.59 -26.18 -19.62
CA PRO A 178 -3.57 -27.47 -18.95
C PRO A 178 -4.53 -27.50 -17.77
N SER A 179 -5.08 -28.68 -17.47
CA SER A 179 -5.77 -28.85 -16.19
C SER A 179 -4.78 -28.71 -15.05
N GLY A 180 -5.16 -28.01 -13.99
CA GLY A 180 -4.27 -27.78 -12.86
C GLY A 180 -4.82 -26.69 -11.94
N ASN A 181 -4.06 -26.43 -10.89
CA ASN A 181 -4.34 -25.36 -9.94
C ASN A 181 -3.53 -24.14 -10.34
N TYR A 182 -4.23 -23.05 -10.61
CA TYR A 182 -3.67 -21.76 -10.96
C TYR A 182 -3.93 -20.80 -9.81
N THR A 183 -3.05 -19.82 -9.65
CA THR A 183 -3.33 -18.66 -8.80
C THR A 183 -3.40 -17.44 -9.71
N VAL A 184 -4.49 -16.68 -9.63
CA VAL A 184 -4.69 -15.48 -10.43
C VAL A 184 -4.60 -14.29 -9.49
N CYS A 185 -3.77 -13.32 -9.80
CA CYS A 185 -3.57 -12.13 -8.99
C CYS A 185 -3.78 -10.86 -9.81
N GLU A 186 -4.40 -9.85 -9.22
CA GLU A 186 -4.38 -8.49 -9.77
C GLU A 186 -3.18 -7.70 -9.26
N THR A 187 -2.66 -6.78 -10.08
CA THR A 187 -1.72 -5.75 -9.63
C THR A 187 -2.53 -4.50 -9.25
N MET A 188 -2.35 -4.02 -8.01
CA MET A 188 -3.06 -2.84 -7.51
C MET A 188 -2.65 -1.56 -8.25
N GLN A 189 -3.62 -0.68 -8.49
CA GLN A 189 -3.39 0.67 -9.05
C GLN A 189 -3.55 1.75 -7.99
N ASP A 190 -2.76 2.81 -8.12
CA ASP A 190 -2.86 4.00 -7.26
C ASP A 190 -4.26 4.59 -7.30
N GLY A 191 -4.76 5.02 -6.14
CA GLY A 191 -6.11 5.57 -6.00
C GLY A 191 -7.22 4.52 -5.91
N TYR A 192 -6.89 3.24 -5.79
CA TYR A 192 -7.85 2.15 -5.58
C TYR A 192 -7.45 1.24 -4.43
N ILE A 193 -8.45 0.63 -3.81
CA ILE A 193 -8.28 -0.43 -2.80
C ILE A 193 -9.15 -1.63 -3.17
N ASN A 194 -8.64 -2.84 -2.93
CA ASN A 194 -9.32 -4.07 -3.29
C ASN A 194 -10.47 -4.37 -2.30
N THR A 195 -11.63 -4.72 -2.85
CA THR A 195 -12.81 -5.18 -2.09
C THR A 195 -13.00 -6.69 -2.21
N LEU A 196 -12.32 -7.32 -3.17
CA LEU A 196 -12.10 -8.76 -3.26
C LEU A 196 -10.61 -9.11 -3.03
N PRO A 197 -10.27 -10.38 -2.77
CA PRO A 197 -8.87 -10.78 -2.57
C PRO A 197 -7.99 -10.44 -3.79
N ILE A 198 -6.78 -9.92 -3.53
CA ILE A 198 -5.78 -9.59 -4.56
C ILE A 198 -5.39 -10.82 -5.38
N CYS A 199 -5.38 -12.01 -4.75
CA CYS A 199 -5.11 -13.28 -5.40
C CYS A 199 -6.22 -14.29 -5.12
N SER A 200 -6.52 -15.14 -6.09
CA SER A 200 -7.54 -16.19 -6.00
C SER A 200 -7.08 -17.45 -6.72
N ASP A 201 -7.29 -18.60 -6.06
CA ASP A 201 -6.95 -19.90 -6.60
C ASP A 201 -8.07 -20.43 -7.51
N VAL A 202 -7.71 -20.88 -8.70
CA VAL A 202 -8.62 -21.35 -9.74
C VAL A 202 -8.20 -22.75 -10.21
N VAL A 203 -9.14 -23.70 -10.16
CA VAL A 203 -8.90 -25.06 -10.66
C VAL A 203 -9.44 -25.19 -12.08
N VAL A 204 -8.55 -25.37 -13.04
CA VAL A 204 -8.92 -25.63 -14.43
C VAL A 204 -9.05 -27.13 -14.65
N THR A 205 -10.21 -27.58 -15.13
CA THR A 205 -10.47 -28.99 -15.44
C THR A 205 -10.83 -29.17 -16.91
N THR A 206 -12.07 -28.90 -17.30
CA THR A 206 -12.59 -29.13 -18.67
C THR A 206 -13.29 -27.93 -19.29
N SER A 207 -13.54 -26.86 -18.52
CA SER A 207 -14.21 -25.64 -18.98
C SER A 207 -13.33 -24.40 -18.81
N ILE A 208 -13.86 -23.25 -19.26
CA ILE A 208 -13.33 -21.94 -18.87
C ILE A 208 -13.80 -21.68 -17.44
N ALA A 209 -12.87 -21.36 -16.55
CA ALA A 209 -13.16 -20.88 -15.21
C ALA A 209 -13.22 -19.35 -15.22
N SER A 210 -14.00 -18.77 -14.31
CA SER A 210 -14.06 -17.32 -14.14
C SER A 210 -13.74 -16.93 -12.71
N VAL A 211 -13.07 -15.80 -12.56
CA VAL A 211 -12.73 -15.18 -11.28
C VAL A 211 -13.02 -13.69 -11.35
N LEU A 212 -13.39 -13.08 -10.22
CA LEU A 212 -13.73 -11.67 -10.11
C LEU A 212 -12.70 -10.94 -9.25
N PHE A 213 -12.36 -9.72 -9.67
CA PHE A 213 -11.54 -8.77 -8.92
C PHE A 213 -12.30 -7.43 -8.84
N GLY A 214 -12.64 -7.02 -7.63
CA GLY A 214 -13.46 -5.84 -7.34
C GLY A 214 -12.64 -4.86 -6.53
N ASN A 215 -12.53 -3.61 -7.01
CA ASN A 215 -11.83 -2.55 -6.29
C ASN A 215 -12.72 -1.33 -6.24
N ARG A 216 -12.65 -0.58 -5.15
CA ARG A 216 -13.29 0.73 -5.03
C ARG A 216 -12.27 1.84 -5.12
N ALA A 217 -12.71 3.02 -5.54
CA ALA A 217 -11.87 4.21 -5.50
C ALA A 217 -11.51 4.53 -4.04
N TYR A 218 -10.23 4.80 -3.79
CA TYR A 218 -9.75 5.28 -2.51
C TYR A 218 -10.07 6.77 -2.41
N VAL A 219 -10.96 7.14 -1.49
CA VAL A 219 -11.48 8.51 -1.35
C VAL A 219 -11.20 9.06 0.05
N PRO A 220 -9.93 9.39 0.36
CA PRO A 220 -9.58 9.92 1.68
C PRO A 220 -10.10 11.35 1.85
N GLY A 221 -10.17 11.77 3.10
CA GLY A 221 -10.47 13.12 3.52
C GLY A 221 -9.72 13.48 4.80
N ALA A 222 -9.65 14.77 5.12
CA ALA A 222 -9.02 15.24 6.34
C ALA A 222 -9.76 14.69 7.56
N CYS A 223 -9.00 14.07 8.45
CA CYS A 223 -9.46 13.52 9.72
C CYS A 223 -8.77 14.27 10.86
N CYS A 224 -9.54 15.00 11.65
CA CYS A 224 -9.02 15.70 12.83
C CYS A 224 -9.00 14.75 14.03
N LEU A 225 -7.81 14.25 14.38
CA LEU A 225 -7.63 13.30 15.45
C LEU A 225 -7.74 13.97 16.84
N PRO A 226 -8.09 13.22 17.91
CA PRO A 226 -8.21 13.77 19.27
C PRO A 226 -6.96 14.51 19.81
N GLY A 227 -5.77 14.19 19.27
CA GLY A 227 -4.51 14.85 19.62
C GLY A 227 -4.21 16.15 18.86
N GLY A 228 -5.16 16.66 18.05
CA GLY A 228 -4.97 17.85 17.20
C GLY A 228 -4.20 17.58 15.91
N ALA A 229 -3.74 16.33 15.69
CA ALA A 229 -3.16 15.92 14.43
C ALA A 229 -4.23 15.84 13.34
N CYS A 230 -3.84 16.17 12.10
CA CYS A 230 -4.67 15.92 10.93
C CYS A 230 -4.01 14.84 10.07
N GLU A 231 -4.78 13.82 9.71
CA GLU A 231 -4.37 12.79 8.76
C GLU A 231 -5.42 12.65 7.64
N GLU A 232 -4.99 12.34 6.42
CA GLU A 232 -5.91 12.05 5.32
C GLU A 232 -6.27 10.56 5.34
N LEU A 233 -7.45 10.25 5.89
CA LEU A 233 -7.94 8.88 6.12
C LEU A 233 -9.26 8.67 5.39
N GLU A 234 -9.68 7.42 5.15
CA GLU A 234 -11.08 7.16 4.79
C GLU A 234 -11.97 7.32 6.02
N ARG A 235 -13.27 7.61 5.80
CA ARG A 235 -14.24 7.82 6.89
C ARG A 235 -14.19 6.72 7.96
N ALA A 236 -14.19 5.46 7.56
CA ALA A 236 -14.19 4.34 8.49
C ALA A 236 -12.94 4.31 9.39
N ASP A 237 -11.78 4.64 8.83
CA ASP A 237 -10.52 4.69 9.57
C ASP A 237 -10.47 5.93 10.48
N CYS A 238 -11.01 7.06 10.03
CA CYS A 238 -11.15 8.26 10.85
C CYS A 238 -12.07 8.00 12.06
N ASP A 239 -13.23 7.38 11.83
CA ASP A 239 -14.17 7.00 12.88
C ASP A 239 -13.54 6.01 13.87
N ALA A 240 -12.78 5.03 13.36
CA ALA A 240 -12.04 4.07 14.20
C ALA A 240 -10.95 4.74 15.05
N ALA A 241 -10.36 5.83 14.57
CA ALA A 241 -9.40 6.65 15.30
C ALA A 241 -10.06 7.66 16.28
N ASN A 242 -11.40 7.66 16.39
CA ASN A 242 -12.19 8.67 17.11
C ASN A 242 -11.91 10.11 16.61
N GLY A 243 -11.60 10.28 15.34
CA GLY A 243 -11.38 11.58 14.72
C GLY A 243 -12.65 12.19 14.12
N ASP A 244 -12.62 13.49 13.91
CA ASP A 244 -13.69 14.23 13.23
C ASP A 244 -13.39 14.30 11.73
N TYR A 245 -14.11 13.50 10.94
CA TYR A 245 -13.95 13.44 9.48
C TYR A 245 -14.57 14.65 8.78
N GLN A 246 -13.78 15.37 7.99
CA GLN A 246 -14.17 16.63 7.37
C GLN A 246 -14.82 16.47 5.99
N GLY A 247 -14.91 15.23 5.48
CA GLY A 247 -15.54 14.89 4.22
C GLY A 247 -14.54 14.46 3.15
N ASP A 248 -15.03 13.74 2.14
CA ASP A 248 -14.19 13.15 1.09
C ASP A 248 -13.47 14.24 0.29
N HIS A 249 -12.22 13.97 -0.07
CA HIS A 249 -11.32 14.88 -0.81
C HIS A 249 -10.96 16.19 -0.10
N THR A 250 -11.33 16.37 1.17
CA THR A 250 -10.76 17.45 1.98
C THR A 250 -9.30 17.15 2.31
N THR A 251 -8.46 18.18 2.39
CA THR A 251 -7.02 18.01 2.66
C THR A 251 -6.65 18.55 4.03
N CYS A 252 -5.63 17.97 4.65
CA CYS A 252 -5.12 18.48 5.92
C CYS A 252 -4.44 19.85 5.82
N ALA A 253 -3.99 20.24 4.62
CA ALA A 253 -3.39 21.54 4.39
C ALA A 253 -4.41 22.70 4.49
N GLU A 254 -5.67 22.43 4.14
CA GLU A 254 -6.75 23.41 4.14
C GLU A 254 -7.67 23.26 5.36
N THR A 255 -7.59 22.13 6.05
CA THR A 255 -8.39 21.82 7.23
C THR A 255 -7.72 22.32 8.50
N GLN A 256 -8.43 23.17 9.25
CA GLN A 256 -7.99 23.63 10.56
C GLN A 256 -8.44 22.65 11.65
N CYS A 257 -7.63 21.61 11.92
CA CYS A 257 -7.87 20.65 13.01
C CYS A 257 -7.50 21.20 14.41
N VAL A 258 -7.76 22.48 14.65
CA VAL A 258 -7.51 23.13 15.93
C VAL A 258 -8.61 22.76 16.90
N ARG A 259 -8.22 22.27 18.08
CA ARG A 259 -9.17 22.08 19.19
C ARG A 259 -9.25 23.38 19.98
N PRO A 260 -10.45 23.92 20.25
CA PRO A 260 -10.62 24.92 21.29
C PRO A 260 -10.02 24.40 22.59
N GLY A 261 -9.38 25.30 23.31
CA GLY A 261 -8.80 25.05 24.61
C GLY A 261 -9.36 26.04 25.61
N ALA A 262 -9.23 25.73 26.89
CA ALA A 262 -9.66 26.59 27.96
C ALA A 262 -8.96 27.95 27.86
N CYS A 263 -9.77 28.98 27.74
CA CYS A 263 -9.36 30.37 27.72
C CYS A 263 -9.76 31.03 29.03
N CYS A 264 -8.77 31.37 29.86
CA CYS A 264 -9.00 32.06 31.12
C CYS A 264 -9.13 33.56 30.88
N LEU A 265 -10.36 34.08 30.86
CA LEU A 265 -10.63 35.48 30.58
C LEU A 265 -10.34 36.36 31.81
N PRO A 266 -9.97 37.64 31.62
CA PRO A 266 -9.63 38.56 32.73
C PRO A 266 -10.74 38.77 33.77
N GLY A 267 -12.00 38.51 33.40
CA GLY A 267 -13.16 38.56 34.30
C GLY A 267 -13.37 37.31 35.16
N GLY A 268 -12.50 36.31 35.04
CA GLY A 268 -12.60 35.02 35.75
C GLY A 268 -13.52 33.99 35.11
N ALA A 269 -14.13 34.31 33.96
CA ALA A 269 -14.83 33.35 33.12
C ALA A 269 -13.80 32.45 32.42
N CYS A 270 -14.17 31.18 32.21
CA CYS A 270 -13.45 30.27 31.33
C CYS A 270 -14.35 29.92 30.15
N GLU A 271 -13.85 30.09 28.94
CA GLU A 271 -14.52 29.69 27.70
C GLU A 271 -13.58 28.79 26.88
N GLU A 272 -14.13 27.80 26.16
CA GLU A 272 -13.35 26.97 25.26
C GLU A 272 -13.28 27.68 23.90
N LEU A 273 -12.16 28.35 23.63
CA LEU A 273 -11.92 29.18 22.44
C LEU A 273 -10.70 28.68 21.68
N LEU A 274 -10.54 29.06 20.41
CA LEU A 274 -9.26 28.86 19.73
C LEU A 274 -8.18 29.76 20.33
N GLN A 275 -6.91 29.37 20.23
CA GLN A 275 -5.79 30.17 20.78
C GLN A 275 -5.86 31.64 20.34
N THR A 276 -6.07 31.89 19.05
CA THR A 276 -6.12 33.26 18.50
C THR A 276 -7.32 34.06 19.00
N GLU A 277 -8.46 33.40 19.22
CA GLU A 277 -9.66 34.02 19.76
C GLU A 277 -9.48 34.33 21.25
N CYS A 278 -8.84 33.44 22.00
CA CYS A 278 -8.50 33.64 23.40
C CYS A 278 -7.57 34.84 23.60
N GLU A 279 -6.51 34.91 22.79
CA GLU A 279 -5.56 36.02 22.81
C GLU A 279 -6.25 37.34 22.41
N THR A 280 -7.16 37.30 21.43
CA THR A 280 -7.95 38.48 21.01
C THR A 280 -8.91 38.96 22.11
N ALA A 281 -9.47 38.04 22.89
CA ALA A 281 -10.31 38.33 24.05
C ALA A 281 -9.50 38.81 25.28
N GLY A 282 -8.16 38.88 25.17
CA GLY A 282 -7.26 39.24 26.27
C GLY A 282 -7.16 38.16 27.35
N GLY A 283 -7.56 36.92 27.05
CA GLY A 283 -7.49 35.77 27.94
C GLY A 283 -6.15 35.04 27.88
N ALA A 284 -5.89 34.21 28.88
CA ALA A 284 -4.73 33.32 28.94
C ALA A 284 -5.13 31.91 28.47
N TYR A 285 -4.64 31.52 27.29
CA TYR A 285 -4.90 30.20 26.70
C TYR A 285 -4.15 29.10 27.44
N GLN A 286 -4.84 28.01 27.77
CA GLN A 286 -4.27 26.89 28.55
C GLN A 286 -3.74 25.73 27.68
N GLY A 287 -3.86 25.86 26.36
CA GLY A 287 -3.43 24.83 25.39
C GLY A 287 -4.60 24.06 24.79
N ASP A 288 -4.41 23.58 23.56
CA ASP A 288 -5.42 22.89 22.77
C ASP A 288 -5.99 21.67 23.49
N GLY A 289 -7.32 21.53 23.45
CA GLY A 289 -8.02 20.39 24.07
C GLY A 289 -8.09 20.41 25.59
N THR A 290 -7.56 21.44 26.26
CA THR A 290 -7.75 21.65 27.71
C THR A 290 -9.20 22.06 27.96
N LEU A 291 -9.95 21.34 28.78
CA LEU A 291 -11.34 21.69 29.12
C LEU A 291 -11.38 22.77 30.20
N CYS A 292 -12.39 23.64 30.18
CA CYS A 292 -12.56 24.65 31.21
C CYS A 292 -12.81 24.08 32.62
N ALA A 293 -13.32 22.84 32.70
CA ALA A 293 -13.51 22.12 33.96
C ALA A 293 -12.18 21.72 34.63
N ASP A 294 -11.14 21.50 33.82
CA ASP A 294 -9.82 21.05 34.27
C ASP A 294 -8.81 22.20 34.36
N ALA A 295 -9.09 23.32 33.70
CA ALA A 295 -8.26 24.51 33.71
C ALA A 295 -8.37 25.29 35.02
N GLN A 296 -7.21 25.63 35.59
CA GLN A 296 -7.11 26.46 36.79
C GLN A 296 -7.13 27.94 36.39
N CYS A 297 -8.31 28.44 36.02
CA CYS A 297 -8.47 29.86 35.71
C CYS A 297 -8.50 30.74 36.96
N PRO A 298 -7.80 31.88 36.97
CA PRO A 298 -7.83 32.81 38.10
C PRO A 298 -9.25 33.33 38.30
N ARG A 299 -9.86 33.03 39.44
CA ARG A 299 -11.21 33.55 39.78
C ARG A 299 -11.05 34.85 40.56
N PRO A 300 -11.87 35.88 40.32
CA PRO A 300 -11.88 37.06 41.18
C PRO A 300 -12.22 36.65 42.61
N GLY A 301 -11.70 37.42 43.55
CA GLY A 301 -11.80 37.16 44.97
C GLY A 301 -12.02 38.46 45.74
N ALA A 302 -12.34 38.33 47.02
CA ALA A 302 -12.52 39.46 47.90
C ALA A 302 -11.20 40.24 48.05
N CYS A 303 -11.27 41.53 47.74
CA CYS A 303 -10.20 42.48 47.91
C CYS A 303 -10.61 43.50 48.97
N CYS A 304 -9.96 43.46 50.13
CA CYS A 304 -10.19 44.41 51.20
C CYS A 304 -9.31 45.64 50.99
N LEU A 305 -9.94 46.80 50.80
CA LEU A 305 -9.26 48.07 50.60
C LEU A 305 -8.89 48.74 51.94
N PRO A 306 -7.90 49.64 51.98
CA PRO A 306 -7.45 50.30 53.21
C PRO A 306 -8.52 51.12 53.95
N ASP A 307 -9.61 51.49 53.28
CA ASP A 307 -10.75 52.21 53.84
C ASP A 307 -11.81 51.28 54.48
N GLY A 308 -11.57 49.96 54.45
CA GLY A 308 -12.47 48.94 54.97
C GLY A 308 -13.55 48.49 53.98
N SER A 309 -13.56 49.03 52.76
CA SER A 309 -14.46 48.54 51.70
C SER A 309 -13.94 47.24 51.08
N CYS A 310 -14.87 46.44 50.53
CA CYS A 310 -14.53 45.18 49.85
C CYS A 310 -15.06 45.17 48.42
N ASN A 311 -14.21 44.77 47.48
CA ASN A 311 -14.59 44.53 46.08
C ASN A 311 -14.22 43.11 45.64
N VAL A 312 -15.04 42.48 44.81
CA VAL A 312 -14.71 41.20 44.16
C VAL A 312 -13.99 41.49 42.85
N VAL A 313 -12.67 41.36 42.84
CA VAL A 313 -11.80 41.71 41.71
C VAL A 313 -10.68 40.68 41.55
N SER A 314 -9.92 40.70 40.45
CA SER A 314 -8.76 39.80 40.30
C SER A 314 -7.62 40.19 41.27
N ALA A 315 -6.75 39.23 41.59
CA ALA A 315 -5.60 39.45 42.48
C ALA A 315 -4.76 40.68 42.09
N THR A 316 -4.45 40.82 40.80
CA THR A 316 -3.66 41.95 40.28
C THR A 316 -4.42 43.28 40.34
N ALA A 317 -5.74 43.26 40.14
CA ALA A 317 -6.55 44.46 40.32
C ALA A 317 -6.59 44.87 41.80
N CYS A 318 -6.62 43.91 42.73
CA CYS A 318 -6.57 44.17 44.15
C CYS A 318 -5.25 44.84 44.57
N GLU A 319 -4.11 44.34 44.06
CA GLU A 319 -2.80 44.94 44.30
C GLU A 319 -2.71 46.38 43.77
N ARG A 320 -3.26 46.66 42.58
CA ARG A 320 -3.30 48.03 42.02
C ARG A 320 -4.17 48.98 42.83
N LEU A 321 -5.20 48.48 43.50
CA LEU A 321 -6.04 49.26 44.41
C LEU A 321 -5.41 49.44 45.80
N GLY A 322 -4.23 48.85 46.04
CA GLY A 322 -3.57 48.88 47.35
C GLY A 322 -4.29 48.06 48.42
N GLY A 323 -5.12 47.09 48.00
CA GLY A 323 -5.89 46.22 48.88
C GLY A 323 -5.18 44.92 49.22
N ILE A 324 -5.73 44.20 50.19
CA ILE A 324 -5.32 42.84 50.57
C ILE A 324 -6.25 41.85 49.87
N TYR A 325 -5.68 40.95 49.08
CA TYR A 325 -6.42 39.92 48.36
C TYR A 325 -6.59 38.66 49.21
N HIS A 326 -7.81 38.15 49.31
CA HIS A 326 -8.14 37.03 50.18
C HIS A 326 -8.19 35.65 49.48
N GLY A 327 -7.83 35.61 48.19
CA GLY A 327 -7.74 34.39 47.40
C GLY A 327 -8.90 34.21 46.43
N ASP A 328 -8.66 33.40 45.40
CA ASP A 328 -9.60 33.18 44.29
C ASP A 328 -10.92 32.54 44.77
N GLY A 329 -12.04 33.08 44.28
CA GLY A 329 -13.38 32.57 44.60
C GLY A 329 -13.92 32.98 45.97
N THR A 330 -13.18 33.76 46.76
CA THR A 330 -13.68 34.36 48.01
C THR A 330 -14.64 35.52 47.72
N ASN A 331 -15.69 35.67 48.54
CA ASN A 331 -16.67 36.75 48.39
C ASN A 331 -16.58 37.75 49.54
N CYS A 332 -16.93 39.01 49.26
CA CYS A 332 -16.87 40.11 50.22
C CYS A 332 -17.84 39.99 51.40
N GLU A 333 -18.82 39.09 51.31
CA GLU A 333 -19.75 38.80 52.40
C GLU A 333 -19.15 37.85 53.45
N GLU A 334 -18.10 37.11 53.08
CA GLU A 334 -17.49 36.07 53.92
C GLU A 334 -16.15 36.52 54.53
N VAL A 335 -15.62 37.65 54.06
CA VAL A 335 -14.31 38.19 54.46
C VAL A 335 -14.51 39.44 55.30
N ASP A 336 -13.92 39.45 56.50
CA ASP A 336 -13.91 40.63 57.38
C ASP A 336 -12.81 41.61 56.95
N CYS A 337 -13.21 42.68 56.25
CA CYS A 337 -12.32 43.74 55.80
C CYS A 337 -12.11 44.85 56.84
N ASN A 338 -12.55 44.69 58.09
CA ASN A 338 -12.36 45.73 59.10
C ASN A 338 -10.86 46.00 59.32
N PRO A 339 -10.37 47.23 59.05
CA PRO A 339 -9.01 47.57 59.41
C PRO A 339 -8.92 47.51 60.93
N VAL A 340 -8.11 46.60 61.47
CA VAL A 340 -7.82 46.59 62.91
C VAL A 340 -7.24 47.98 63.22
N PRO A 341 -7.91 48.83 64.01
CA PRO A 341 -7.36 50.13 64.31
C PRO A 341 -6.03 49.91 65.03
N THR A 342 -4.94 50.44 64.49
CA THR A 342 -3.66 50.52 65.19
C THR A 342 -3.84 51.49 66.36
N ILE A 343 -4.47 51.00 67.43
CA ILE A 343 -4.43 51.66 68.72
C ILE A 343 -2.98 51.54 69.16
N GLU A 344 -2.26 52.66 69.10
CA GLU A 344 -0.96 52.84 69.74
C GLU A 344 -0.95 52.12 71.09
N SER A 345 0.07 51.30 71.29
CA SER A 345 0.38 50.58 72.51
C SER A 345 0.21 51.46 73.75
N THR A 346 -0.88 51.28 74.48
CA THR A 346 -1.09 51.93 75.79
C THR A 346 -0.36 51.17 76.90
N TRP A 347 0.93 50.91 76.71
CA TRP A 347 1.87 50.70 77.83
C TRP A 347 1.91 51.93 78.75
N GLY A 348 1.49 53.11 78.25
CA GLY A 348 1.31 54.33 79.02
C GLY A 348 0.14 54.32 80.02
N ARG A 349 -0.95 53.54 79.80
CA ARG A 349 -2.11 53.50 80.73
C ARG A 349 -1.93 52.51 81.90
N LEU A 350 -1.00 51.57 81.81
CA LEU A 350 -0.74 50.59 82.88
C LEU A 350 0.16 51.13 84.01
N LYS A 351 1.06 52.09 83.73
CA LYS A 351 1.95 52.66 84.76
C LYS A 351 1.26 53.62 85.74
N SER A 352 0.08 54.15 85.42
CA SER A 352 -0.65 55.04 86.34
C SER A 352 -1.53 54.31 87.36
N ARG A 353 -1.60 52.97 87.31
CA ARG A 353 -2.32 52.14 88.31
C ARG A 353 -1.41 51.54 89.39
N TYR A 354 -0.10 51.75 89.33
CA TYR A 354 0.87 51.22 90.28
C TYR A 354 1.82 52.29 90.85
N ARG A 355 1.34 53.52 91.02
CA ARG A 355 2.02 54.55 91.83
C ARG A 355 1.09 55.07 92.91
#